data_AF-A0A2P5MWI5-F1
#
_entry.id   AF-A0A2P5MWI5-F1
#
_cell.length_a   1.000
_cell.length_b   1.000
_cell.length_c   1.000
_cell.angle_alpha   90.00
_cell.angle_beta   90.00
_cell.angle_gamma   90.00
#
_symmetry.space_group_name_H-M   'P 1'
#
loop_
_entity.id
_entity.type
_entity.pdbx_description
1 polymer ?
#
loop_
_entity_poly.entity_id
_entity_poly.type
_entity_poly.pdbx_seq_one_letter_code
_entity_poly.pdbx_strand_id
1 'polypeptide(L)' 'MNRRQRSVIALAGLVLAAMLVFPPFHQTSPLSGNVMRNHGYHFIGDAPRRSSVNGLALLIQIMALGVAAVSILYACRDE' A
#
# COMPACT_ATOMS: atom_id res chain seq x y z
N MET A 1 24.63 -6.89 -6.97
CA MET A 1 23.63 -6.63 -5.91
C MET A 1 24.08 -7.37 -4.67
N ASN A 2 24.37 -6.65 -3.58
CA ASN A 2 24.83 -7.30 -2.35
C ASN A 2 23.66 -8.04 -1.66
N ARG A 3 23.97 -8.90 -0.68
CA ARG A 3 22.96 -9.72 0.01
C ARG A 3 21.90 -8.85 0.69
N ARG A 4 22.28 -7.67 1.19
CA ARG A 4 21.39 -6.70 1.85
C ARG A 4 20.38 -6.10 0.87
N GLN A 5 20.85 -5.60 -0.27
CA GLN A 5 20.00 -5.06 -1.34
C GLN A 5 18.98 -6.09 -1.85
N ARG A 6 19.41 -7.36 -1.99
CA ARG A 6 18.48 -8.44 -2.36
C ARG A 6 17.39 -8.64 -1.31
N SER A 7 17.74 -8.61 -0.03
CA SER A 7 16.76 -8.69 1.07
C SER A 7 15.79 -7.50 1.07
N VAL A 8 16.28 -6.28 0.81
CA VAL A 8 15.45 -5.06 0.74
C VAL A 8 14.42 -5.17 -0.39
N ILE A 9 14.85 -5.61 -1.57
CA ILE A 9 13.94 -5.81 -2.71
C ILE A 9 12.92 -6.90 -2.42
N ALA A 10 13.35 -8.02 -1.83
CA ALA A 10 12.44 -9.10 -1.46
C ALA A 10 11.38 -8.63 -0.44
N LEU A 11 11.80 -7.86 0.57
CA LEU A 11 10.89 -7.29 1.57
C LEU A 11 9.93 -6.28 0.95
N ALA A 12 10.43 -5.36 0.13
CA ALA A 12 9.60 -4.39 -0.58
C ALA A 12 8.56 -5.08 -1.48
N GLY A 13 8.96 -6.16 -2.17
CA GLY A 13 8.04 -6.98 -2.96
C GLY A 13 6.95 -7.64 -2.12
N LEU A 14 7.28 -8.16 -0.93
CA LEU A 14 6.30 -8.74 -0.01
C LEU A 14 5.33 -7.67 0.52
N VAL A 15 5.82 -6.51 0.90
CA VAL A 15 4.98 -5.39 1.36
C VAL A 15 4.07 -4.91 0.24
N LEU A 16 4.57 -4.80 -1.00
CA LEU A 16 3.76 -4.44 -2.15
C LEU A 16 2.66 -5.48 -2.39
N ALA A 17 2.98 -6.77 -2.33
CA ALA A 17 1.98 -7.83 -2.45
C ALA A 17 0.91 -7.71 -1.33
N ALA A 18 1.32 -7.43 -0.09
CA ALA A 18 0.38 -7.21 1.00
C ALA A 18 -0.53 -5.99 0.76
N MET A 19 0.00 -4.88 0.25
CA MET A 19 -0.81 -3.69 -0.11
C MET A 19 -1.86 -4.00 -1.19
N LEU A 20 -1.53 -4.86 -2.15
CA LEU A 20 -2.45 -5.25 -3.23
C LEU A 20 -3.50 -6.27 -2.77
N VAL A 21 -3.13 -7.18 -1.87
CA VAL A 21 -4.02 -8.19 -1.30
C VAL A 21 -4.94 -7.59 -0.24
N PHE A 22 -4.45 -6.62 0.52
CA PHE A 22 -5.17 -5.89 1.56
C PHE A 22 -5.23 -4.39 1.27
N PRO A 23 -5.89 -3.95 0.17
CA PRO A 23 -5.93 -2.54 -0.16
C PRO A 23 -6.78 -1.75 0.85
N PRO A 24 -6.55 -0.43 0.97
CA PRO A 24 -7.41 0.43 1.75
C PRO A 24 -8.77 0.57 1.05
N PHE A 25 -9.86 0.47 1.79
CA PHE A 25 -11.23 0.66 1.31
C PHE A 25 -11.85 1.95 1.88
N HIS A 26 -12.70 2.60 1.09
CA HIS A 26 -13.56 3.66 1.54
C HIS A 26 -14.99 3.43 1.04
N GLN A 27 -15.93 4.18 1.61
CA GLN A 27 -17.27 4.29 1.08
C GLN A 27 -17.66 5.76 0.99
N THR A 28 -18.21 6.15 -0.15
CA THR A 28 -18.90 7.43 -0.33
C THR A 28 -20.40 7.17 -0.26
N SER A 29 -21.10 7.93 0.58
CA SER A 29 -22.56 7.84 0.69
C SER A 29 -23.19 9.14 0.19
N PRO A 30 -24.02 9.08 -0.88
CA PRO A 30 -24.76 10.23 -1.36
C PRO A 30 -25.70 10.80 -0.29
N LEU A 31 -26.23 9.94 0.59
CA LEU A 31 -27.15 10.29 1.67
C LEU A 31 -26.49 11.06 2.81
N SER A 32 -25.17 10.98 2.95
CA SER A 32 -24.41 11.71 3.98
C SER A 32 -23.65 12.89 3.39
N GLY A 33 -24.13 13.49 2.29
CA GLY A 33 -23.49 14.64 1.67
C GLY A 33 -22.09 14.35 1.10
N ASN A 34 -21.87 13.13 0.57
CA ASN A 34 -20.58 12.70 0.00
C ASN A 34 -19.42 12.63 1.01
N VAL A 35 -19.69 12.56 2.32
CA VAL A 35 -18.65 12.32 3.32
C VAL A 35 -17.97 10.96 3.07
N MET A 36 -16.66 11.01 2.86
CA MET A 36 -15.81 9.83 2.68
C MET A 36 -15.64 9.11 4.03
N ARG A 37 -16.09 7.86 4.12
CA ARG A 37 -15.84 7.01 5.30
C ARG A 37 -14.77 5.98 4.97
N ASN A 38 -13.62 6.10 5.63
CA ASN A 38 -12.55 5.10 5.50
C ASN A 38 -12.92 3.84 6.30
N HIS A 39 -12.79 2.68 5.66
CA HIS A 39 -13.02 1.37 6.27
C HIS A 39 -11.71 0.67 6.66
N GLY A 40 -10.55 1.25 6.32
CA GLY A 40 -9.24 0.65 6.60
C GLY A 40 -8.84 -0.39 5.56
N TYR A 41 -7.96 -1.32 5.93
CA TYR A 41 -7.44 -2.36 5.04
C TYR A 41 -8.24 -3.63 5.19
N HIS A 42 -8.69 -4.20 4.07
CA HIS A 42 -9.45 -5.45 4.03
C HIS A 42 -8.91 -6.34 2.93
N PHE A 43 -9.04 -7.66 3.11
CA PHE A 43 -8.70 -8.61 2.06
C PHE A 43 -9.59 -8.36 0.83
N ILE A 44 -9.00 -8.33 -0.37
CA ILE A 44 -9.74 -8.01 -1.60
C ILE A 44 -10.90 -8.98 -1.89
N GLY A 45 -10.82 -10.22 -1.42
CA GLY A 45 -11.89 -11.23 -1.54
C GLY A 45 -12.99 -11.14 -0.46
N ASP A 46 -12.84 -10.28 0.54
CA ASP A 46 -13.82 -10.08 1.63
C ASP A 46 -13.98 -8.57 1.92
N ALA A 47 -14.27 -7.81 0.86
CA ALA A 47 -14.38 -6.37 0.94
C ALA A 47 -15.65 -5.91 1.70
N PRO A 48 -15.58 -4.82 2.49
CA PRO A 48 -16.75 -4.27 3.17
C PRO A 48 -17.89 -3.93 2.22
N ARG A 49 -19.15 -4.13 2.66
CA ARG A 49 -20.33 -3.83 1.85
C ARG A 49 -20.35 -2.38 1.38
N ARG A 50 -20.67 -2.19 0.10
CA ARG A 50 -20.78 -0.86 -0.56
C ARG A 50 -19.49 -0.02 -0.43
N SER A 51 -18.34 -0.67 -0.29
CA SER A 51 -17.05 0.00 -0.30
C SER A 51 -16.35 -0.17 -1.64
N SER A 52 -15.44 0.73 -1.94
CA SER A 52 -14.53 0.70 -3.09
C SER A 52 -13.10 0.87 -2.59
N VAL A 53 -12.14 0.36 -3.36
CA VAL A 53 -10.72 0.58 -3.07
C VAL A 53 -10.43 2.08 -3.09
N ASN A 54 -9.80 2.56 -2.04
CA ASN A 54 -9.27 3.91 -1.94
C ASN A 54 -7.96 3.99 -2.76
N GLY A 55 -8.12 4.15 -4.08
CA GLY A 55 -7.00 4.20 -5.02
C GLY A 55 -5.99 5.30 -4.70
N LEU A 56 -6.44 6.45 -4.19
CA LEU A 56 -5.55 7.54 -3.79
C LEU A 56 -4.68 7.14 -2.58
N ALA A 57 -5.27 6.52 -1.56
CA ALA A 57 -4.51 6.02 -0.41
C ALA A 57 -3.52 4.91 -0.83
N LEU A 58 -3.95 3.97 -1.68
CA LEU A 58 -3.10 2.90 -2.19
C LEU A 58 -1.93 3.46 -3.01
N LEU A 59 -2.17 4.46 -3.85
CA LEU A 59 -1.13 5.12 -4.64
C LEU A 59 -0.07 5.77 -3.74
N ILE A 60 -0.50 6.53 -2.72
CA ILE A 60 0.42 7.17 -1.77
C ILE A 60 1.27 6.12 -1.04
N GLN A 61 0.68 4.99 -0.65
CA GLN A 61 1.41 3.90 0.01
C GLN A 61 2.47 3.27 -0.88
N ILE A 62 2.14 2.99 -2.15
CA ILE A 62 3.08 2.43 -3.12
C ILE A 62 4.24 3.41 -3.35
N MET A 63 3.94 4.71 -3.49
CA MET A 63 4.97 5.74 -3.63
C MET A 63 5.88 5.83 -2.40
N ALA A 64 5.29 5.83 -1.20
CA ALA A 64 6.05 5.87 0.05
C ALA A 64 6.96 4.63 0.21
N LEU A 65 6.46 3.44 -0.14
CA LEU A 65 7.24 2.21 -0.17
C LEU A 65 8.41 2.31 -1.16
N GLY A 66 8.14 2.85 -2.36
CA GLY A 66 9.17 3.06 -3.38
C GLY A 66 10.29 3.99 -2.89
N VAL A 67 9.93 5.13 -2.29
CA VAL A 67 10.89 6.06 -1.70
C VAL A 67 11.72 5.37 -0.62
N ALA A 68 11.07 4.69 0.33
CA ALA A 68 11.77 3.98 1.40
C ALA A 68 12.72 2.90 0.87
N ALA A 69 12.27 2.09 -0.09
CA ALA A 69 13.09 1.05 -0.69
C ALA A 69 14.32 1.64 -1.41
N VAL A 70 14.14 2.71 -2.18
CA VAL A 70 15.25 3.39 -2.88
C VAL A 70 16.24 3.99 -1.88
N SER A 71 15.77 4.67 -0.83
CA SER A 71 16.64 5.24 0.20
C SER A 71 17.48 4.18 0.91
N ILE A 72 16.88 3.04 1.25
CA ILE A 72 17.59 1.93 1.91
C ILE A 72 18.56 1.26 0.92
N LEU A 73 18.16 1.06 -0.34
CA LEU A 73 19.05 0.51 -1.37
C LEU A 73 20.28 1.40 -1.62
N TYR A 74 20.10 2.71 -1.55
CA TYR A 74 21.19 3.68 -1.63
C TYR A 74 22.10 3.57 -0.40
N ALA A 75 21.55 3.54 0.82
CA ALA A 75 22.33 3.36 2.04
C ALA A 75 23.12 2.02 2.06
N CYS A 76 22.53 0.93 1.60
CA CYS A 76 23.18 -0.37 1.49
C CYS A 76 24.13 -0.49 0.28
N ARG A 77 24.27 0.54 -0.56
CA ARG A 77 25.18 0.51 -1.72
C ARG A 77 26.64 0.71 -1.29
N ASP A 78 26.85 1.49 -0.24
CA ASP A 78 28.18 1.90 0.23
C ASP A 78 28.77 0.91 1.28
N GLU A 79 28.09 -0.23 1.49
CA GLU A 79 28.47 -1.34 2.38
C GLU A 79 28.80 -2.63 1.59
#